data_AF-D4ZF63-F1
#
_entry.id   AF-D4ZF63-F1
#
_cell.length_a   1.000
_cell.length_b   1.000
_cell.length_c   1.000
_cell.angle_alpha   90.00
_cell.angle_beta   90.00
_cell.angle_gamma   90.00
#
_symmetry.space_group_name_H-M   'P 1'
#
loop_
_entity.id
_entity.type
_entity.pdbx_description
1 polymer ?
#
loop_
_entity_poly.entity_id
_entity_poly.type
_entity_poly.pdbx_seq_one_letter_code
_entity_poly.pdbx_strand_id
1 'polypeptide(L)' 'MESIINFEEILDLVGTPENKLRRYRACLREFDRLQYDDPFIKQIRNEIVHLEAQVKACGS' A
#
# COMPACT_ATOMS: atom_id res chain seq x y z
N MET A 1 -9.09 11.39 27.21
CA MET A 1 -7.63 11.16 27.21
C MET A 1 -7.20 11.26 25.76
N GLU A 2 -6.65 12.40 25.37
CA GLU A 2 -6.11 12.61 24.02
C GLU A 2 -4.93 11.64 23.86
N SER A 3 -5.10 10.57 23.08
CA SER A 3 -3.99 9.69 22.76
C SER A 3 -3.07 10.43 21.81
N ILE A 4 -1.92 10.87 22.31
CA ILE A 4 -0.84 11.39 21.49
C ILE A 4 -0.33 10.19 20.68
N ILE A 5 -0.77 10.09 19.43
CA ILE A 5 -0.31 9.06 18.50
C ILE A 5 1.19 9.31 18.28
N ASN A 6 2.03 8.34 18.65
CA ASN A 6 3.48 8.46 18.48
C ASN A 6 3.81 8.49 16.98
N PHE A 7 4.54 9.51 16.54
CA PHE A 7 4.91 9.68 15.13
C PHE A 7 5.75 8.51 14.60
N GLU A 8 6.54 7.87 15.46
CA GLU A 8 7.31 6.66 15.15
C GLU A 8 6.39 5.46 14.88
N GLU A 9 5.33 5.27 15.67
CA GLU A 9 4.33 4.22 15.41
C GLU A 9 3.60 4.43 14.09
N ILE A 10 3.33 5.69 13.69
CA ILE A 10 2.77 6.00 12.38
C ILE A 10 3.74 5.60 11.26
N LEU A 11 5.03 5.91 11.41
CA LEU A 11 6.05 5.56 10.41
C LEU A 11 6.22 4.04 10.28
N ASP A 12 6.23 3.32 11.41
CA ASP A 12 6.34 1.86 11.44
C ASP A 12 5.11 1.20 10.83
N LEU A 13 3.90 1.69 11.12
CA LEU A 13 2.67 1.24 10.49
C LEU A 13 2.65 1.57 9.00
N VAL A 14 3.03 2.77 8.58
CA VAL A 14 3.05 3.18 7.16
C VAL A 14 4.10 2.37 6.37
N GLY A 15 5.16 1.93 7.03
CA GLY A 15 6.28 1.19 6.45
C GLY A 15 6.03 -0.29 6.19
N THR A 16 5.01 -0.91 6.81
CA THR A 16 4.82 -2.36 6.61
C THR A 16 4.37 -2.70 5.19
N PRO A 17 4.78 -3.85 4.63
CA PRO A 17 4.33 -4.32 3.32
C PRO A 17 2.80 -4.37 3.20
N GLU A 18 2.09 -4.74 4.26
CA GLU A 18 0.63 -4.82 4.32
C GLU A 18 -0.02 -3.45 4.17
N ASN A 19 0.50 -2.45 4.90
CA ASN A 19 -0.05 -1.09 4.85
C ASN A 19 0.30 -0.39 3.55
N LYS A 20 1.49 -0.65 2.99
CA LYS A 20 1.85 -0.19 1.63
C LYS A 20 0.92 -0.81 0.58
N LEU A 21 0.68 -2.13 0.65
CA LEU A 21 -0.24 -2.86 -0.22
C LEU A 21 -1.67 -2.32 -0.14
N ARG A 22 -2.18 -2.06 1.08
CA ARG A 22 -3.51 -1.48 1.29
C ARG A 22 -3.67 -0.13 0.61
N ARG A 23 -2.66 0.74 0.73
CA ARG A 23 -2.66 2.09 0.10
C ARG A 23 -2.61 1.99 -1.42
N TYR A 24 -1.75 1.14 -1.97
CA TYR A 24 -1.65 0.99 -3.43
C TYR A 24 -2.92 0.43 -4.05
N ARG A 25 -3.58 -0.54 -3.40
CA ARG A 25 -4.90 -1.04 -3.84
C ARG A 25 -5.99 0.02 -3.77
N ALA A 26 -5.96 0.92 -2.79
CA ALA A 26 -6.89 2.05 -2.74
C ALA A 26 -6.62 3.04 -3.89
N CYS A 27 -5.36 3.35 -4.13
CA CYS A 27 -4.92 4.26 -5.19
C CYS A 27 -5.32 3.75 -6.58
N LEU A 28 -5.09 2.47 -6.88
CA LEU A 28 -5.52 1.87 -8.15
C LEU A 28 -7.02 1.94 -8.38
N ARG A 29 -7.84 1.75 -7.33
CA ARG A 29 -9.31 1.84 -7.47
C ARG A 29 -9.76 3.23 -7.88
N GLU A 30 -9.11 4.29 -7.39
CA GLU A 30 -9.44 5.65 -7.80
C GLU A 30 -8.98 5.92 -9.24
N PHE A 31 -7.80 5.43 -9.64
CA PHE A 31 -7.35 5.55 -11.04
C PHE A 31 -8.25 4.79 -12.02
N ASP A 32 -8.69 3.58 -11.66
CA ASP A 32 -9.63 2.79 -12.48
C ASP A 32 -10.97 3.53 -12.63
N ARG A 33 -11.47 4.20 -11.56
CA ARG A 33 -12.68 5.04 -11.63
C ARG A 33 -12.54 6.22 -12.57
N LEU A 34 -11.36 6.82 -12.60
CA LEU A 34 -11.04 7.96 -13.48
C LEU A 34 -10.76 7.52 -14.92
N GLN A 35 -10.77 6.21 -15.21
CA GLN A 35 -10.38 5.62 -16.50
C GLN A 35 -9.00 6.10 -16.98
N TYR A 36 -8.12 6.37 -16.02
CA TYR A 36 -6.78 6.88 -16.31
C TYR A 36 -5.90 5.71 -16.73
N ASP A 37 -5.49 5.67 -17.99
CA ASP A 37 -4.52 4.69 -18.49
C ASP A 37 -3.14 5.33 -18.58
N ASP A 38 -2.34 5.12 -17.53
CA ASP A 38 -1.00 5.69 -17.39
C ASP A 38 0.03 4.55 -17.23
N PRO A 39 1.17 4.59 -17.94
CA PRO A 39 2.27 3.65 -17.74
C PRO A 39 2.72 3.49 -16.27
N PHE A 40 2.59 4.53 -15.45
CA PHE A 40 2.88 4.51 -14.03
C PHE A 40 1.93 3.61 -13.23
N ILE A 41 0.67 3.50 -13.66
CA ILE A 41 -0.31 2.58 -13.04
C ILE A 41 0.12 1.13 -13.23
N LYS A 42 0.73 0.78 -14.38
CA LYS A 42 1.33 -0.56 -14.57
C LYS A 42 2.45 -0.83 -13.57
N GLN A 43 3.28 0.16 -13.25
CA GLN A 43 4.34 0.00 -12.25
C GLN A 43 3.75 -0.26 -10.86
N ILE A 44 2.70 0.48 -10.47
CA ILE A 44 2.00 0.25 -9.20
C ILE A 44 1.40 -1.16 -9.14
N ARG A 45 0.79 -1.65 -10.23
CA ARG A 45 0.24 -3.02 -10.32
C ARG A 45 1.34 -4.07 -10.12
N ASN A 46 2.51 -3.89 -10.73
CA ASN A 46 3.63 -4.82 -10.57
C ASN A 46 4.15 -4.83 -9.13
N GLU A 47 4.29 -3.66 -8.52
CA GLU A 47 4.75 -3.51 -7.14
C GLU A 47 3.77 -4.15 -6.14
N ILE A 48 2.46 -4.07 -6.39
CA ILE A 48 1.44 -4.79 -5.61
C ILE A 48 1.69 -6.30 -5.60
N VAL A 49 2.02 -6.91 -6.75
CA VAL A 49 2.30 -8.35 -6.83
C VAL A 49 3.51 -8.73 -5.96
N HIS A 50 4.56 -7.90 -5.96
CA HIS A 50 5.73 -8.11 -5.13
C HIS A 50 5.41 -7.97 -3.64
N LEU A 51 4.62 -6.96 -3.27
CA LEU A 51 4.18 -6.77 -1.88
C LEU A 51 3.29 -7.91 -1.41
N GLU A 52 2.38 -8.42 -2.24
CA GLU A 52 1.55 -9.58 -1.92
C GLU A 52 2.39 -10.84 -1.65
N ALA A 53 3.46 -11.05 -2.43
CA ALA A 53 4.38 -12.15 -2.20
C ALA A 53 5.14 -12.00 -0.87
N GLN A 54 5.60 -10.79 -0.54
CA GLN A 54 6.28 -10.49 0.72
C GLN A 54 5.38 -10.70 1.93
N VAL A 55 4.15 -10.18 1.89
CA VAL A 55 3.15 -10.36 2.95
C VAL A 55 2.86 -11.86 3.18
N LYS A 56 2.70 -12.64 2.10
CA LYS A 56 2.49 -14.09 2.21
C LYS A 56 3.70 -14.81 2.82
N ALA A 57 4.92 -14.41 2.43
CA ALA A 57 6.15 -15.03 2.92
C ALA A 57 6.43 -14.69 4.40
N CYS A 58 6.04 -13.50 4.87
CA CYS A 58 6.27 -13.06 6.25
C CYS A 58 5.22 -13.59 7.25
N GLY A 59 4.08 -14.10 6.75
CA GLY A 59 3.02 -14.71 7.55
C GLY A 59 3.07 -16.24 7.68
N SER A 60 4.20 -16.87 7.31
CA SER A 60 4.45 -18.32 7.40
C SER A 60 5.33 -18.69 8.59
#